data_AF-A0AAJ1BPY4-F1
#
_entry.id   AF-A0AAJ1BPY4-F1
#
_cell.length_a   1.000
_cell.length_b   1.000
_cell.length_c   1.000
_cell.angle_alpha   90.00
_cell.angle_beta   90.00
_cell.angle_gamma   90.00
#
_symmetry.space_group_name_H-M   'P 1'
#
loop_
_entity.id
_entity.type
_entity.pdbx_description
1 polymer ?
#
loop_
_entity_poly.entity_id
_entity_poly.type
_entity_poly.pdbx_seq_one_letter_code
_entity_poly.pdbx_strand_id
1 'polypeptide(L)'
;MSGSARGGHILLDYTDYASPVDNDGEWMLQLLRDSVRRAGIREVHSHVAQFNGADSPPGFAAVVLIDESHVSAHCYSNRGLLAIDIFTCGGNDPGP
;
A
#
# COMPACT_ATOMS: atom_id res chain seq x y z
N MET A 1 6.93 29.31 15.56
CA MET A 1 6.92 28.49 14.33
C MET A 1 5.63 27.70 14.33
N SER A 2 4.67 28.04 13.47
CA SER A 2 3.51 27.17 13.26
C SER A 2 3.98 26.03 12.37
N GLY A 3 4.22 24.85 12.97
CA GLY A 3 4.66 23.67 12.24
C GLY A 3 3.48 23.08 11.50
N SER A 4 3.27 23.50 10.25
CA SER A 4 2.36 22.78 9.34
C SER A 4 2.78 21.32 9.29
N ALA A 5 1.81 20.40 9.33
CA ALA A 5 2.09 18.98 9.10
C ALA A 5 2.84 18.84 7.76
N ARG A 6 3.95 18.09 7.76
CA ARG A 6 4.79 17.88 6.58
C ARG A 6 4.27 16.78 5.65
N GLY A 7 3.20 16.09 6.04
CA GLY A 7 2.62 14.96 5.33
C GLY A 7 1.29 14.52 5.94
N GLY A 8 0.58 13.65 5.24
CA GLY A 8 -0.66 13.03 5.69
C GLY A 8 -0.55 11.50 5.62
N HIS A 9 -1.14 10.82 6.60
CA HIS A 9 -1.09 9.37 6.70
C HIS A 9 -2.51 8.82 6.88
N ILE A 10 -2.98 8.08 5.89
CA ILE A 10 -4.26 7.36 5.92
C ILE A 10 -3.97 5.88 6.11
N LEU A 11 -4.66 5.26 7.06
CA LEU A 11 -4.66 3.82 7.28
C LEU A 11 -6.08 3.29 7.03
N LEU A 12 -6.19 2.20 6.27
CA LEU A 12 -7.46 1.60 5.90
C LEU A 12 -7.40 0.08 6.11
N ASP A 13 -8.35 -0.45 6.85
CA ASP A 13 -8.60 -1.89 6.95
C ASP A 13 -9.84 -2.26 6.14
N TYR A 14 -9.65 -3.07 5.10
CA TYR A 14 -10.74 -3.63 4.30
C TYR A 14 -11.05 -5.05 4.80
N THR A 15 -12.21 -5.21 5.43
CA THR A 15 -12.73 -6.50 5.92
C THR A 15 -13.47 -7.25 4.82
N ASP A 16 -13.57 -8.57 4.97
CA ASP A 16 -14.15 -9.48 3.97
C ASP A 16 -13.46 -9.38 2.59
N TYR A 17 -12.17 -9.07 2.59
CA TYR A 17 -11.35 -9.06 1.39
C TYR A 17 -11.24 -10.47 0.81
N ALA A 18 -11.68 -10.62 -0.42
CA ALA A 18 -11.39 -11.76 -1.26
C ALA A 18 -10.64 -11.27 -2.49
N SER A 19 -9.54 -11.93 -2.84
CA SER A 19 -8.79 -11.52 -4.02
C SER A 19 -9.67 -11.63 -5.28
N PRO A 20 -9.67 -10.60 -6.14
CA PRO A 20 -10.36 -10.67 -7.44
C PRO A 20 -9.55 -11.42 -8.51
N VAL A 21 -8.29 -11.77 -8.25
CA VAL A 21 -7.36 -12.39 -9.22
C VAL A 21 -6.39 -13.40 -8.57
N ASP A 22 -5.79 -14.30 -9.35
CA ASP A 22 -4.89 -15.33 -8.80
C ASP A 22 -3.54 -14.78 -8.31
N ASN A 23 -2.98 -13.74 -8.95
CA ASN A 23 -1.71 -13.12 -8.58
C ASN A 23 -1.95 -11.75 -7.92
N ASP A 24 -2.62 -11.80 -6.78
CA ASP A 24 -3.20 -10.65 -6.09
C ASP A 24 -2.17 -9.65 -5.58
N GLY A 25 -1.04 -10.11 -5.07
CA GLY A 25 0.06 -9.24 -4.64
C GLY A 25 0.64 -8.39 -5.76
N GLU A 26 0.95 -8.97 -6.93
CA GLU A 26 1.45 -8.21 -8.08
C GLU A 26 0.39 -7.23 -8.62
N TRP A 27 -0.87 -7.68 -8.67
CA TRP A 27 -1.99 -6.82 -9.03
C TRP A 27 -2.14 -5.64 -8.07
N MET A 28 -2.05 -5.88 -6.76
CA MET A 28 -2.11 -4.83 -5.74
C MET A 28 -0.91 -3.89 -5.86
N LEU A 29 0.30 -4.40 -6.04
CA LEU A 29 1.49 -3.57 -6.25
C LEU A 29 1.29 -2.62 -7.43
N GLN A 30 0.75 -3.12 -8.55
CA GLN A 30 0.46 -2.29 -9.71
C GLN A 30 -0.59 -1.21 -9.42
N LEU A 31 -1.64 -1.52 -8.63
CA LEU A 31 -2.61 -0.54 -8.18
C LEU A 31 -1.99 0.56 -7.32
N LEU A 32 -1.11 0.20 -6.37
CA LEU A 32 -0.41 1.17 -5.53
C LEU A 32 0.48 2.10 -6.38
N ARG A 33 1.26 1.54 -7.31
CA ARG A 33 2.11 2.31 -8.23
C ARG A 33 1.30 3.24 -9.11
N ASP A 34 0.16 2.79 -9.61
CA ASP A 34 -0.75 3.62 -10.40
C ASP A 34 -1.36 4.76 -9.57
N SER A 35 -1.69 4.53 -8.30
CA SER A 35 -2.14 5.57 -7.38
C SER A 35 -1.05 6.62 -7.13
N VAL A 36 0.18 6.18 -6.84
CA VAL A 36 1.35 7.07 -6.70
C VAL A 36 1.56 7.93 -7.95
N ARG A 37 1.50 7.31 -9.14
CA ARG A 37 1.64 8.00 -10.42
C ARG A 37 0.51 9.01 -10.66
N ARG A 38 -0.74 8.67 -10.37
CA ARG A 38 -1.89 9.58 -10.51
C ARG A 38 -1.81 10.77 -9.56
N ALA A 39 -1.26 10.57 -8.36
CA ALA A 39 -1.01 11.64 -7.40
C ALA A 39 0.17 12.55 -7.79
N GLY A 40 0.88 12.28 -8.90
CA GLY A 40 2.05 13.04 -9.32
C GLY A 40 3.27 12.85 -8.42
N ILE A 41 3.26 11.79 -7.60
CA ILE A 41 4.33 11.49 -6.65
C ILE A 41 5.39 10.61 -7.33
N ARG A 42 6.66 10.88 -7.04
CA ARG A 42 7.79 10.11 -7.56
C ARG A 42 7.93 8.77 -6.81
N GLU A 43 7.84 7.68 -7.56
CA GLU A 43 8.25 6.36 -7.09
C GLU A 43 9.79 6.28 -6.95
N VAL A 44 10.26 5.81 -5.80
CA VAL A 44 11.68 5.52 -5.52
C VAL A 44 11.98 4.04 -5.74
N HIS A 45 11.10 3.17 -5.22
CA HIS A 45 11.22 1.72 -5.31
C HIS A 45 9.86 1.07 -5.12
N SER A 46 9.66 -0.12 -5.67
CA SER A 46 8.47 -0.93 -5.43
C SER A 46 8.85 -2.41 -5.30
N HIS A 47 8.16 -3.10 -4.40
CA HIS A 47 8.37 -4.52 -4.14
C HIS A 47 7.10 -5.18 -3.64
N VAL A 48 6.91 -6.45 -4.01
CA VAL A 48 5.91 -7.33 -3.42
C VAL A 48 6.56 -8.65 -3.00
N ALA A 49 6.26 -9.07 -1.78
CA ALA A 49 6.57 -10.39 -1.28
C ALA A 49 5.27 -11.21 -1.21
N GLN A 50 5.24 -12.33 -1.93
CA GLN A 50 4.12 -13.28 -1.93
C GLN A 50 4.31 -14.32 -0.83
N PHE A 51 3.25 -14.65 -0.09
CA PHE A 51 3.25 -15.65 0.97
C PHE A 51 2.32 -16.81 0.60
N ASN A 52 2.90 -18.00 0.48
CA ASN A 52 2.19 -19.22 0.06
C ASN A 52 1.63 -20.04 1.25
N GLY A 53 1.81 -19.59 2.49
CA GLY A 53 1.39 -20.33 3.68
C GLY A 53 2.45 -21.22 4.33
N ALA A 54 3.66 -21.36 3.75
CA ALA A 54 4.70 -22.24 4.28
C ALA A 54 5.42 -21.64 5.50
N ASP A 55 6.05 -20.47 5.32
CA ASP A 55 6.83 -19.79 6.37
C ASP A 55 6.07 -18.62 7.01
N SER A 56 4.99 -18.18 6.38
CA SER A 56 4.13 -17.07 6.81
C SER A 56 2.70 -17.33 6.36
N PRO A 57 1.67 -16.81 7.06
CA PRO A 57 0.28 -16.94 6.64
C PRO A 57 0.08 -16.53 5.17
N PRO A 58 -0.84 -17.18 4.43
CA PRO A 58 -1.03 -16.88 3.02
C PRO A 58 -1.52 -15.44 2.82
N GLY A 59 -1.01 -14.81 1.75
CA GLY A 59 -1.28 -13.41 1.42
C GLY A 59 -0.06 -12.76 0.78
N PHE A 60 0.09 -11.45 0.98
CA PHE A 60 1.22 -10.69 0.44
C PHE A 60 1.54 -9.47 1.29
N ALA A 61 2.75 -8.94 1.10
CA ALA A 61 3.11 -7.59 1.51
C ALA A 61 3.66 -6.82 0.30
N ALA A 62 2.98 -5.74 -0.09
CA ALA A 62 3.36 -4.88 -1.20
C ALA A 62 3.70 -3.48 -0.67
N VAL A 63 4.74 -2.86 -1.23
CA VAL A 63 5.17 -1.51 -0.84
C VAL A 63 5.68 -0.74 -2.05
N VAL A 64 5.35 0.55 -2.08
CA VAL A 64 5.91 1.56 -2.97
C VAL A 64 6.55 2.63 -2.10
N LEU A 65 7.88 2.69 -2.12
CA LEU A 65 8.63 3.77 -1.49
C LEU A 65 8.55 5.01 -2.37
N ILE A 66 8.20 6.13 -1.75
CA ILE A 66 8.17 7.46 -2.36
C ILE A 66 9.11 8.40 -1.60
N ASP A 67 9.25 9.64 -2.04
CA ASP A 67 10.12 10.61 -1.35
C ASP A 67 9.70 10.79 0.12
N GLU A 68 10.59 10.38 1.03
CA GLU A 68 10.46 10.49 2.48
C GLU A 68 9.23 9.79 3.11
N SER A 69 8.57 8.87 2.40
CA SER A 69 7.34 8.19 2.86
C SER A 69 7.04 6.89 2.07
N HIS A 70 5.81 6.35 2.13
CA HIS A 70 5.46 5.07 1.47
C HIS A 70 3.95 4.88 1.27
N VAL A 71 3.62 4.00 0.33
CA VAL A 71 2.29 3.40 0.21
C VAL A 71 2.43 1.88 0.30
N SER A 72 1.70 1.22 1.18
CA SER A 72 1.78 -0.24 1.38
C SER A 72 0.41 -0.91 1.44
N ALA A 73 0.42 -2.22 1.16
CA ALA A 73 -0.73 -3.09 1.33
C ALA A 73 -0.30 -4.45 1.89
N HIS A 74 -1.03 -4.93 2.90
CA HIS A 74 -0.81 -6.21 3.56
C HIS A 74 -2.07 -7.05 3.50
N CYS A 75 -1.99 -8.17 2.82
CA CYS A 75 -3.09 -9.12 2.70
C CYS A 75 -2.93 -10.27 3.69
N TYR A 76 -3.99 -10.55 4.44
CA TYR A 76 -4.11 -11.71 5.32
C TYR A 76 -5.25 -12.58 4.77
N SER A 77 -4.96 -13.39 3.74
CA SER A 77 -5.99 -14.07 2.95
C SER A 77 -6.87 -15.00 3.80
N ASN A 78 -6.31 -15.63 4.82
CA ASN A 78 -7.07 -16.50 5.73
C ASN A 78 -8.01 -15.76 6.69
N ARG A 79 -7.85 -14.45 6.85
CA ARG A 79 -8.68 -13.59 7.70
C ARG A 79 -9.64 -12.70 6.90
N GLY A 80 -9.54 -12.71 5.57
CA GLY A 80 -10.27 -11.80 4.70
C GLY A 80 -9.97 -10.34 5.02
N LEU A 81 -8.71 -10.01 5.30
CA LEU A 81 -8.28 -8.66 5.65
C LEU A 81 -7.24 -8.15 4.65
N LEU A 82 -7.44 -6.92 4.19
CA LEU A 82 -6.45 -6.15 3.46
C LEU A 82 -6.22 -4.82 4.20
N ALA A 83 -5.03 -4.65 4.78
CA ALA A 83 -4.62 -3.41 5.41
C ALA A 83 -3.82 -2.56 4.41
N ILE A 84 -4.10 -1.27 4.32
CA ILE A 84 -3.46 -0.32 3.40
C ILE A 84 -2.98 0.90 4.19
N ASP A 85 -1.74 1.30 3.94
CA ASP A 85 -1.15 2.53 4.47
C ASP A 85 -0.82 3.47 3.30
N ILE A 86 -1.30 4.71 3.35
CA ILE A 86 -0.97 5.77 2.41
C ILE A 86 -0.34 6.90 3.20
N PHE A 87 0.99 6.96 3.21
CA PHE A 87 1.73 8.05 3.83
C PHE A 87 2.38 8.90 2.73
N THR A 88 1.99 10.17 2.64
CA THR A 88 2.56 11.13 1.69
C THR A 88 3.19 12.31 2.44
N CYS A 89 4.25 12.89 1.85
CA CYS A 89 4.93 14.09 2.36
C CYS A 89 4.80 15.26 1.36
N GLY A 90 5.01 16.51 1.79
CA GLY A 90 5.26 17.65 0.89
C GLY A 90 4.04 18.38 0.31
N GLY A 91 2.88 18.36 0.99
CA GLY A 91 1.64 18.99 0.50
C GLY A 91 0.86 18.13 -0.50
N ASN A 92 1.32 16.90 -0.73
CA ASN A 92 0.60 15.89 -1.48
C ASN A 92 -0.58 15.37 -0.64
N ASP A 93 -1.78 15.36 -1.22
CA ASP A 93 -2.99 14.86 -0.57
C ASP A 93 -3.00 13.32 -0.59
N PRO A 94 -3.06 12.62 0.57
CA PRO A 94 -3.21 11.18 0.60
C PRO A 94 -4.67 10.73 0.32
N GLY A 95 -5.64 11.65 0.31
CA GLY A 95 -7.04 11.37 0.07
C GLY A 95 -7.44 11.24 -1.41
N PRO A 96 -8.65 10.73 -1.68
CA PRO A 96 -9.23 10.66 -3.03
C PRO A 96 -9.68 12.01 -3.59
#